data_AF-A0A1E5GEC7-F1
#
_entry.id   AF-A0A1E5GEC7-F1
#
_cell.length_a   1.000
_cell.length_b   1.000
_cell.length_c   1.000
_cell.angle_alpha   90.00
_cell.angle_beta   90.00
_cell.angle_gamma   90.00
#
_symmetry.space_group_name_H-M   'P 1'
#
loop_
_entity.id
_entity.type
_entity.pdbx_description
1 polymer ?
#
loop_
_entity_poly.entity_id
_entity_poly.type
_entity_poly.pdbx_seq_one_letter_code
_entity_poly.pdbx_strand_id
1 'polypeptide(L)'
;MKKIEDYVNNISFEEAYVKINRNKIDYLIKGDPDAKFPISLKKLGFLAISLFMPIMMILSYTSAKDNIVTTVFSRNIAIATATSFILISLFSYFKSRHFIQNYGYKEFIYSSLKILFLSYICGSIGTVDSNYIINLITIIIYVPTCLYLYYTVENNMLIEYVNVTFEKEYKTNKILSLLIKMAGIIMILGIVIVQLYRINKSWIDKDSINDSINGLGLSTTLIVIAGAVFMIIISLIPTYISFKADLRIQNKLVTKYSKEFREMYGYYKEE
;
A
#
# COMPACT_ATOMS: atom_id res chain seq x y z
N MET A 1 20.87 3.69 0.83
CA MET A 1 20.27 3.37 -0.49
C MET A 1 20.32 4.65 -1.31
N LYS A 2 20.83 4.64 -2.55
CA LYS A 2 20.85 5.85 -3.40
C LYS A 2 19.42 6.33 -3.64
N LYS A 3 19.21 7.65 -3.75
CA LYS A 3 17.86 8.17 -3.98
C LYS A 3 17.46 7.84 -5.41
N ILE A 4 16.15 7.62 -5.65
CA ILE A 4 15.66 7.37 -7.02
C ILE A 4 16.04 8.52 -7.98
N GLU A 5 16.19 9.74 -7.44
CA GLU A 5 16.70 10.93 -8.16
C GLU A 5 18.06 10.69 -8.81
N ASP A 6 18.97 9.97 -8.15
CA ASP A 6 20.30 9.68 -8.69
C ASP A 6 20.22 8.82 -9.94
N TYR A 7 19.24 7.92 -10.02
CA TYR A 7 19.04 7.04 -11.18
C TYR A 7 18.34 7.77 -12.33
N VAL A 8 17.33 8.61 -12.02
CA VAL A 8 16.61 9.42 -13.02
C VAL A 8 17.50 10.53 -13.59
N ASN A 9 18.46 11.04 -12.82
CA ASN A 9 19.38 12.08 -13.28
C ASN A 9 20.32 11.60 -14.39
N ASN A 10 20.65 10.30 -14.41
CA ASN A 10 21.51 9.68 -15.43
C ASN A 10 20.80 9.38 -16.76
N ILE A 11 19.48 9.59 -16.84
CA ILE A 11 18.71 9.41 -18.07
C ILE A 11 18.74 10.75 -18.83
N SER A 12 19.18 10.72 -20.09
CA SER A 12 19.22 11.91 -20.95
C SER A 12 17.84 12.25 -21.51
N PHE A 13 17.68 13.44 -22.08
CA PHE A 13 16.42 13.83 -22.71
C PHE A 13 16.13 12.96 -23.94
N GLU A 14 17.14 12.64 -24.74
CA GLU A 14 17.02 11.81 -25.94
C GLU A 14 16.54 10.39 -25.58
N GLU A 15 17.12 9.80 -24.53
CA GLU A 15 16.68 8.50 -24.00
C GLU A 15 15.23 8.56 -23.52
N ALA A 16 14.86 9.61 -22.78
CA ALA A 16 13.51 9.82 -22.27
C ALA A 16 12.48 10.01 -23.39
N TYR A 17 12.81 10.80 -24.41
CA TYR A 17 11.94 11.10 -25.53
C TYR A 17 11.63 9.86 -26.37
N VAL A 18 12.65 9.03 -26.66
CA VAL A 18 12.48 7.80 -27.44
C VAL A 18 11.64 6.77 -26.68
N LYS A 19 11.85 6.63 -25.37
CA LYS A 19 11.20 5.57 -24.56
C LYS A 19 9.85 6.00 -23.94
N ILE A 20 9.56 7.30 -23.84
CA ILE A 20 8.29 7.85 -23.32
C ILE A 20 7.44 8.40 -24.48
N ASN A 21 6.52 7.57 -24.98
CA ASN A 21 5.59 7.96 -26.04
C ASN A 21 4.64 9.09 -25.59
N ARG A 22 4.31 10.02 -26.50
CA ARG A 22 3.28 11.05 -26.38
C ARG A 22 1.97 10.54 -25.76
N ASN A 23 1.47 9.37 -26.18
CA ASN A 23 0.23 8.80 -25.61
C ASN A 23 0.30 8.61 -24.08
N LYS A 24 1.48 8.33 -23.53
CA LYS A 24 1.68 8.20 -22.08
C LYS A 24 1.69 9.57 -21.39
N ILE A 25 2.22 10.59 -22.05
CA ILE A 25 2.22 11.99 -21.58
C ILE A 25 0.80 12.54 -21.60
N ASP A 26 0.06 12.30 -22.70
CA ASP A 26 -1.34 12.67 -22.84
C ASP A 26 -2.20 11.97 -21.79
N TYR A 27 -1.96 10.69 -21.51
CA TYR A 27 -2.62 9.97 -20.41
C TYR A 27 -2.32 10.60 -19.04
N LEU A 28 -1.08 11.01 -18.78
CA LEU A 28 -0.69 11.67 -17.53
C LEU A 28 -1.48 12.99 -17.35
N ILE A 29 -1.53 13.80 -18.40
CA ILE A 29 -2.13 15.14 -18.37
C ILE A 29 -3.66 15.09 -18.41
N LYS A 30 -4.23 14.42 -19.43
CA LYS A 30 -5.65 14.55 -19.81
C LYS A 30 -6.57 13.52 -19.20
N GLY A 31 -6.06 12.35 -18.79
CA GLY A 31 -6.96 11.29 -18.33
C GLY A 31 -6.93 10.04 -19.18
N ASP A 32 -7.68 9.03 -18.73
CA ASP A 32 -8.14 7.95 -19.57
C ASP A 32 -9.39 8.44 -20.33
N PRO A 33 -9.37 8.54 -21.68
CA PRO A 33 -10.50 9.05 -22.45
C PRO A 33 -11.73 8.13 -22.39
N ASP A 34 -11.54 6.83 -22.09
CA ASP A 34 -12.62 5.82 -22.06
C ASP A 34 -13.21 5.63 -20.65
N ALA A 35 -12.87 6.49 -19.70
CA ALA A 35 -13.28 6.35 -18.31
C ALA A 35 -14.80 6.56 -18.12
N LYS A 36 -15.52 5.49 -17.75
CA LYS A 36 -16.97 5.52 -17.42
C LYS A 36 -17.39 6.49 -16.31
N PHE A 37 -16.47 6.85 -15.41
CA PHE A 37 -16.75 7.76 -14.28
C PHE A 37 -15.67 8.82 -14.18
N PRO A 38 -16.03 10.06 -13.76
CA PRO A 38 -15.07 11.14 -13.61
C PRO A 38 -14.09 10.84 -12.47
N ILE A 39 -12.87 11.34 -12.61
CA ILE A 39 -11.78 11.17 -11.63
C ILE A 39 -12.20 11.67 -10.25
N SER A 40 -12.95 12.77 -10.16
CA SER A 40 -13.46 13.33 -8.90
C SER A 40 -14.34 12.35 -8.12
N LEU A 41 -15.29 11.70 -8.79
CA LEU A 41 -16.18 10.71 -8.18
C LEU A 41 -15.39 9.48 -7.70
N LYS A 42 -14.46 8.99 -8.53
CA LYS A 42 -13.59 7.87 -8.14
C LYS A 42 -12.72 8.23 -6.92
N LYS A 43 -12.18 9.45 -6.87
CA LYS A 43 -11.41 9.96 -5.72
C LYS A 43 -12.25 10.00 -4.44
N LEU A 44 -13.50 10.46 -4.52
CA LEU A 44 -14.42 10.43 -3.37
C LEU A 44 -14.68 9.00 -2.89
N GLY A 45 -14.90 8.05 -3.81
CA GLY A 45 -15.08 6.63 -3.47
C GLY A 45 -13.86 6.05 -2.74
N PHE A 46 -12.66 6.26 -3.26
CA PHE A 46 -11.43 5.79 -2.62
C PHE A 46 -11.13 6.49 -1.29
N LEU A 47 -11.52 7.76 -1.14
CA LEU A 47 -11.43 8.47 0.15
C LEU A 47 -12.35 7.85 1.19
N ALA A 48 -13.61 7.57 0.83
CA ALA A 48 -14.56 6.93 1.74
C ALA A 48 -14.05 5.55 2.19
N ILE A 49 -13.52 4.75 1.25
CA ILE A 49 -12.92 3.45 1.55
C ILE A 49 -11.72 3.61 2.49
N SER A 50 -10.79 4.53 2.22
CA SER A 50 -9.59 4.67 3.04
C SER A 50 -9.87 5.21 4.45
N LEU A 51 -10.93 5.98 4.63
CA LEU A 51 -11.34 6.50 5.94
C LEU A 51 -12.13 5.49 6.77
N PHE A 52 -12.81 4.53 6.13
CA PHE A 52 -13.67 3.55 6.82
C PHE A 52 -12.93 2.80 7.93
N MET A 53 -11.78 2.18 7.63
CA MET A 53 -11.03 1.39 8.61
C MET A 53 -10.46 2.22 9.78
N PRO A 54 -9.80 3.37 9.57
CA PRO A 54 -9.40 4.26 10.66
C PRO A 54 -10.57 4.70 11.56
N ILE A 55 -11.73 5.02 10.98
CA ILE A 55 -12.91 5.42 11.75
C ILE A 55 -13.42 4.24 12.61
N MET A 56 -13.53 3.05 12.03
CA MET A 56 -13.92 1.84 12.77
C MET A 56 -12.94 1.51 13.89
N MET A 57 -11.65 1.73 13.65
CA MET A 57 -10.61 1.59 14.67
C MET A 57 -10.84 2.54 15.84
N ILE A 58 -11.10 3.83 15.59
CA ILE A 58 -11.44 4.81 16.65
C ILE A 58 -12.68 4.35 17.43
N LEU A 59 -13.77 4.01 16.72
CA LEU A 59 -15.02 3.59 17.35
C LEU A 59 -14.82 2.38 18.28
N SER A 60 -14.09 1.36 17.79
CA SER A 60 -13.73 0.17 18.57
C SER A 60 -13.00 0.56 19.85
N TYR A 61 -11.92 1.33 19.75
CA TYR A 61 -11.12 1.73 20.90
C TYR A 61 -11.86 2.65 21.88
N THR A 62 -12.80 3.49 21.42
CA THR A 62 -13.62 4.34 22.29
C THR A 62 -14.73 3.60 23.03
N SER A 63 -15.14 2.43 22.55
CA SER A 63 -16.24 1.64 23.15
C SER A 63 -15.81 0.76 24.34
N ALA A 64 -14.52 0.72 24.66
CA ALA A 64 -13.92 -0.02 25.79
C ALA A 64 -14.55 0.34 27.14
N LYS A 65 -14.94 -0.65 27.96
CA LYS A 65 -15.55 -0.40 29.27
C LYS A 65 -14.54 -0.28 30.42
N ASP A 66 -13.39 -0.97 30.33
CA ASP A 66 -12.45 -1.07 31.46
C ASP A 66 -11.32 -0.02 31.39
N ASN A 67 -11.35 0.94 32.33
CA ASN A 67 -10.39 2.05 32.43
C ASN A 67 -9.29 1.74 33.45
N ILE A 68 -8.45 0.74 33.18
CA ILE A 68 -7.17 0.59 33.88
C ILE A 68 -6.17 1.58 33.25
N VAL A 69 -5.32 2.24 34.04
CA VAL A 69 -4.38 3.27 33.53
C VAL A 69 -3.54 2.79 32.33
N THR A 70 -3.15 1.52 32.32
CA THR A 70 -2.40 0.88 31.22
C THR A 70 -3.22 0.66 29.95
N THR A 71 -4.52 0.36 30.07
CA THR A 71 -5.43 0.24 28.91
C THR A 71 -5.70 1.62 28.31
N VAL A 72 -5.82 2.67 29.14
CA VAL A 72 -6.00 4.07 28.70
C VAL A 72 -4.83 4.55 27.84
N PHE A 73 -3.58 4.30 28.25
CA PHE A 73 -2.40 4.71 27.48
C PHE A 73 -2.34 4.04 26.10
N SER A 74 -2.53 2.73 26.04
CA SER A 74 -2.54 1.98 24.77
C SER A 74 -3.67 2.43 23.83
N ARG A 75 -4.85 2.73 24.40
CA ARG A 75 -6.02 3.24 23.69
C ARG A 75 -5.72 4.61 23.06
N ASN A 76 -5.08 5.50 23.81
CA ASN A 76 -4.71 6.82 23.30
C ASN A 76 -3.72 6.74 22.14
N ILE A 77 -2.73 5.83 22.21
CA ILE A 77 -1.80 5.59 21.10
C ILE A 77 -2.54 5.07 19.86
N ALA A 78 -3.46 4.13 20.03
CA ALA A 78 -4.24 3.59 18.93
C ALA A 78 -5.13 4.67 18.28
N ILE A 79 -5.83 5.48 19.08
CA ILE A 79 -6.64 6.60 18.59
C ILE A 79 -5.77 7.64 17.88
N ALA A 80 -4.61 7.98 18.44
CA ALA A 80 -3.67 8.91 17.81
C ALA A 80 -3.20 8.38 16.44
N THR A 81 -2.85 7.09 16.36
CA THR A 81 -2.42 6.42 15.12
C THR A 81 -3.53 6.44 14.06
N ALA A 82 -4.76 6.09 14.45
CA ALA A 82 -5.92 6.13 13.55
C ALA A 82 -6.19 7.57 13.05
N THR A 83 -6.06 8.56 13.95
CA THR A 83 -6.20 9.98 13.60
C THR A 83 -5.11 10.40 12.61
N SER A 84 -3.86 9.98 12.81
CA SER A 84 -2.77 10.22 11.85
C SER A 84 -3.08 9.62 10.48
N PHE A 85 -3.64 8.41 10.41
CA PHE A 85 -4.06 7.80 9.14
C PHE A 85 -5.16 8.60 8.44
N ILE A 86 -6.15 9.11 9.18
CA ILE A 86 -7.18 10.02 8.64
C ILE A 86 -6.55 11.28 8.07
N LEU A 87 -5.67 11.94 8.82
CA LEU A 87 -5.00 13.17 8.39
C LEU A 87 -4.15 12.93 7.14
N ILE A 88 -3.40 11.83 7.07
CA ILE A 88 -2.59 11.47 5.89
C ILE A 88 -3.49 11.19 4.67
N SER A 89 -4.64 10.53 4.88
CA SER A 89 -5.60 10.25 3.81
C SER A 89 -6.20 11.54 3.24
N LEU A 90 -6.61 12.47 4.12
CA LEU A 90 -7.14 13.78 3.73
C LEU A 90 -6.08 14.63 3.02
N PHE A 91 -4.87 14.68 3.58
CA PHE A 91 -3.74 15.37 2.94
C PHE A 91 -3.45 14.81 1.54
N SER A 92 -3.43 13.47 1.39
CA SER A 92 -3.23 12.81 0.09
C SER A 92 -4.33 13.18 -0.91
N TYR A 93 -5.59 13.25 -0.45
CA TYR A 93 -6.72 13.65 -1.28
C TYR A 93 -6.58 15.09 -1.80
N PHE A 94 -6.26 16.06 -0.92
CA PHE A 94 -6.06 17.45 -1.33
C PHE A 94 -4.84 17.63 -2.24
N LYS A 95 -3.71 16.99 -1.92
CA LYS A 95 -2.50 17.02 -2.75
C LYS A 95 -2.76 16.48 -4.16
N SER A 96 -3.62 15.47 -4.30
CA SER A 96 -3.95 14.88 -5.60
C SER A 96 -4.68 15.82 -6.57
N ARG A 97 -5.19 16.97 -6.12
CA ARG A 97 -5.94 17.92 -6.95
C ARG A 97 -5.04 18.83 -7.80
N HIS A 98 -3.80 19.06 -7.39
CA HIS A 98 -2.92 20.09 -7.99
C HIS A 98 -1.83 19.53 -8.92
N PHE A 99 -1.58 18.22 -8.91
CA PHE A 99 -0.51 17.59 -9.70
C PHE A 99 -1.15 16.77 -10.82
N ILE A 100 -0.60 16.83 -12.06
CA ILE A 100 -0.88 15.97 -13.24
C ILE A 100 -2.04 14.99 -12.95
N GLN A 101 -3.27 15.36 -13.33
CA GLN A 101 -4.50 14.89 -12.68
C GLN A 101 -4.57 13.38 -12.52
N ASN A 102 -4.09 12.64 -13.53
CA ASN A 102 -4.11 11.19 -13.56
C ASN A 102 -3.00 10.54 -12.72
N TYR A 103 -1.80 11.13 -12.72
CA TYR A 103 -0.72 10.71 -11.82
C TYR A 103 -1.11 10.92 -10.35
N GLY A 104 -1.56 12.14 -10.02
CA GLY A 104 -2.04 12.48 -8.68
C GLY A 104 -3.18 11.56 -8.22
N TYR A 105 -4.07 11.18 -9.14
CA TYR A 105 -5.12 10.20 -8.89
C TYR A 105 -4.58 8.79 -8.57
N LYS A 106 -3.66 8.24 -9.37
CA LYS A 106 -3.11 6.89 -9.12
C LYS A 106 -2.29 6.83 -7.84
N GLU A 107 -1.52 7.88 -7.55
CA GLU A 107 -0.81 8.03 -6.27
C GLU A 107 -1.79 8.08 -5.09
N PHE A 108 -2.90 8.80 -5.25
CA PHE A 108 -3.94 8.87 -4.23
C PHE A 108 -4.57 7.50 -3.96
N ILE A 109 -4.96 6.75 -5.01
CA ILE A 109 -5.49 5.38 -4.84
C ILE A 109 -4.50 4.51 -4.09
N TYR A 110 -3.23 4.56 -4.46
CA TYR A 110 -2.19 3.77 -3.81
C TYR A 110 -2.04 4.12 -2.33
N SER A 111 -2.01 5.42 -2.00
CA SER A 111 -1.97 5.90 -0.61
C SER A 111 -3.20 5.45 0.18
N SER A 112 -4.40 5.60 -0.40
CA SER A 112 -5.67 5.16 0.18
C SER A 112 -5.69 3.67 0.51
N LEU A 113 -5.21 2.82 -0.39
CA LEU A 113 -5.14 1.38 -0.15
C LEU A 113 -4.09 1.01 0.92
N LYS A 114 -2.93 1.69 0.95
CA LYS A 114 -1.94 1.49 2.02
C LYS A 114 -2.54 1.81 3.40
N ILE A 115 -3.26 2.92 3.50
CA ILE A 115 -3.92 3.34 4.75
C ILE A 115 -5.00 2.34 5.17
N LEU A 116 -5.83 1.88 4.22
CA LEU A 116 -6.86 0.88 4.48
C LEU A 116 -6.27 -0.40 5.10
N PHE A 117 -5.22 -0.95 4.49
CA PHE A 117 -4.60 -2.20 4.93
C PHE A 117 -3.86 -2.05 6.26
N LEU A 118 -3.10 -0.97 6.44
CA LEU A 118 -2.43 -0.69 7.72
C LEU A 118 -3.45 -0.54 8.86
N SER A 119 -4.53 0.21 8.63
CA SER A 119 -5.56 0.45 9.64
C SER A 119 -6.35 -0.81 9.98
N TYR A 120 -6.67 -1.64 8.98
CA TYR A 120 -7.31 -2.93 9.20
C TYR A 120 -6.48 -3.83 10.11
N ILE A 121 -5.17 -3.91 9.86
CA ILE A 121 -4.28 -4.79 10.61
C ILE A 121 -4.08 -4.26 12.05
N CYS A 122 -3.92 -2.95 12.22
CA CYS A 122 -3.90 -2.34 13.55
C CYS A 122 -5.21 -2.56 14.32
N GLY A 123 -6.37 -2.43 13.66
CA GLY A 123 -7.68 -2.60 14.30
C GLY A 123 -8.08 -4.06 14.56
N SER A 124 -7.53 -5.03 13.81
CA SER A 124 -7.87 -6.45 13.93
C SER A 124 -7.02 -7.22 14.93
N ILE A 125 -5.76 -6.82 15.14
CA ILE A 125 -4.86 -7.49 16.09
C ILE A 125 -5.22 -7.14 17.54
N GLY A 126 -5.92 -6.02 17.77
CA GLY A 126 -6.28 -5.58 19.10
C GLY A 126 -7.72 -5.74 19.47
N THR A 127 -8.04 -6.81 20.19
CA THR A 127 -9.22 -6.80 21.06
C THR A 127 -8.97 -5.82 22.20
N VAL A 128 -9.96 -4.95 22.41
CA VAL A 128 -9.86 -3.75 23.25
C VAL A 128 -9.69 -4.07 24.74
N ASP A 129 -10.17 -5.24 25.19
CA ASP A 129 -10.33 -5.52 26.62
C ASP A 129 -9.35 -6.54 27.22
N SER A 130 -8.52 -7.25 26.43
CA SER A 130 -7.70 -8.35 26.98
C SER A 130 -6.20 -8.26 26.76
N ASN A 131 -5.68 -7.43 25.84
CA ASN A 131 -4.25 -7.50 25.45
C ASN A 131 -3.64 -6.15 25.01
N TYR A 132 -3.70 -5.14 25.88
CA TYR A 132 -3.19 -3.78 25.60
C TYR A 132 -1.71 -3.74 25.17
N ILE A 133 -0.88 -4.64 25.70
CA ILE A 133 0.55 -4.74 25.36
C ILE A 133 0.73 -5.19 23.91
N ILE A 134 -0.07 -6.16 23.45
CA ILE A 134 -0.01 -6.68 22.09
C ILE A 134 -0.38 -5.58 21.08
N ASN A 135 -1.37 -4.74 21.42
CA ASN A 135 -1.79 -3.61 20.57
C ASN A 135 -0.67 -2.59 20.41
N LEU A 136 0.00 -2.27 21.51
CA LEU A 136 1.09 -1.31 21.54
C LEU A 136 2.31 -1.84 20.78
N ILE A 137 2.70 -3.09 21.01
CA ILE A 137 3.79 -3.76 20.27
C ILE A 137 3.46 -3.80 18.78
N THR A 138 2.21 -4.11 18.43
CA THR A 138 1.76 -4.13 17.04
C THR A 138 1.91 -2.75 16.43
N ILE A 139 1.37 -1.68 17.02
CA ILE A 139 1.47 -0.34 16.44
C ILE A 139 2.93 0.12 16.31
N ILE A 140 3.76 -0.09 17.34
CA ILE A 140 5.15 0.40 17.37
C ILE A 140 6.08 -0.40 16.47
N ILE A 141 5.85 -1.70 16.28
CA ILE A 141 6.72 -2.54 15.46
C ILE A 141 6.15 -2.69 14.05
N TYR A 142 4.89 -3.12 13.93
CA TYR A 142 4.27 -3.48 12.66
C TYR A 142 4.18 -2.29 11.70
N VAL A 143 3.72 -1.12 12.16
CA VAL A 143 3.54 0.04 11.29
C VAL A 143 4.89 0.51 10.72
N PRO A 144 5.95 0.74 11.53
CA PRO A 144 7.27 1.07 10.99
C PRO A 144 7.86 -0.02 10.09
N THR A 145 7.72 -1.30 10.44
CA THR A 145 8.17 -2.40 9.59
C THR A 145 7.49 -2.37 8.22
N CYS A 146 6.17 -2.18 8.18
CA CYS A 146 5.43 -2.09 6.92
C CYS A 146 5.83 -0.86 6.11
N LEU A 147 5.99 0.30 6.75
CA LEU A 147 6.47 1.53 6.08
C LEU A 147 7.86 1.34 5.47
N TYR A 148 8.78 0.71 6.21
CA TYR A 148 10.11 0.36 5.70
C TYR A 148 10.04 -0.61 4.53
N LEU A 149 9.20 -1.63 4.61
CA LEU A 149 9.03 -2.60 3.53
C LEU A 149 8.41 -1.94 2.29
N TYR A 150 7.38 -1.10 2.45
CA TYR A 150 6.81 -0.31 1.35
C TYR A 150 7.90 0.52 0.66
N TYR A 151 8.66 1.32 1.43
CA TYR A 151 9.74 2.12 0.88
C TYR A 151 10.75 1.28 0.08
N THR A 152 11.15 0.14 0.64
CA THR A 152 12.14 -0.74 0.01
C THR A 152 11.58 -1.37 -1.27
N VAL A 153 10.34 -1.88 -1.25
CA VAL A 153 9.67 -2.52 -2.39
C VAL A 153 9.41 -1.50 -3.50
N GLU A 154 8.89 -0.31 -3.14
CA GLU A 154 8.66 0.79 -4.08
C GLU A 154 9.96 1.17 -4.80
N ASN A 155 11.07 1.35 -4.07
CA ASN A 155 12.37 1.64 -4.68
C ASN A 155 12.85 0.53 -5.60
N ASN A 156 12.69 -0.74 -5.20
CA ASN A 156 13.10 -1.86 -6.04
C ASN A 156 12.30 -1.91 -7.34
N MET A 157 10.98 -1.70 -7.30
CA MET A 157 10.12 -1.65 -8.49
C MET A 157 10.48 -0.45 -9.40
N LEU A 158 10.85 0.69 -8.83
CA LEU A 158 11.31 1.86 -9.60
C LEU A 158 12.65 1.57 -10.31
N ILE A 159 13.60 0.94 -9.63
CA ILE A 159 14.90 0.58 -10.22
C ILE A 159 14.73 -0.49 -11.30
N GLU A 160 13.90 -1.53 -11.05
CA GLU A 160 13.58 -2.55 -12.05
C GLU A 160 12.94 -1.94 -13.30
N TYR A 161 12.01 -1.00 -13.15
CA TYR A 161 11.44 -0.29 -14.29
C TYR A 161 12.49 0.50 -15.08
N VAL A 162 13.40 1.19 -14.39
CA VAL A 162 14.48 1.95 -15.05
C VAL A 162 15.41 1.01 -15.81
N ASN A 163 15.83 -0.10 -15.20
CA ASN A 163 16.71 -1.08 -15.83
C ASN A 163 16.08 -1.67 -17.10
N VAL A 164 14.80 -2.04 -17.04
CA VAL A 164 14.09 -2.64 -18.19
C VAL A 164 13.83 -1.62 -19.30
N THR A 165 13.41 -0.40 -18.94
CA THR A 165 12.98 0.60 -19.93
C THR A 165 14.15 1.33 -20.59
N PHE A 166 15.19 1.62 -19.81
CA PHE A 166 16.35 2.41 -20.23
C PHE A 166 17.63 1.58 -20.34
N GLU A 167 17.51 0.24 -20.29
CA GLU A 167 18.62 -0.71 -20.49
C GLU A 167 19.82 -0.41 -19.57
N LYS A 168 19.52 -0.07 -18.30
CA LYS A 168 20.54 0.19 -17.26
C LYS A 168 20.72 -1.05 -16.38
N GLU A 169 21.88 -1.16 -15.73
CA GLU A 169 22.24 -2.31 -14.87
C GLU A 169 22.35 -1.91 -13.38
N TYR A 170 21.36 -1.21 -12.85
CA TYR A 170 21.37 -0.82 -11.45
C TYR A 170 21.09 -2.03 -10.53
N LYS A 171 21.81 -2.10 -9.40
CA LYS A 171 21.67 -3.18 -8.43
C LYS A 171 20.29 -3.15 -7.75
N THR A 172 19.52 -4.22 -7.93
CA THR A 172 18.24 -4.48 -7.26
C THR A 172 18.40 -5.50 -6.14
N ASN A 173 17.47 -5.50 -5.18
CA ASN A 173 17.47 -6.51 -4.11
C ASN A 173 16.70 -7.76 -4.56
N LYS A 174 17.42 -8.81 -4.95
CA LYS A 174 16.84 -10.08 -5.44
C LYS A 174 15.90 -10.76 -4.44
N ILE A 175 16.20 -10.71 -3.15
CA ILE A 175 15.36 -11.32 -2.09
C ILE A 175 14.00 -10.61 -2.04
N LEU A 176 14.02 -9.29 -2.14
CA LEU A 176 12.81 -8.49 -2.14
C LEU A 176 11.98 -8.76 -3.39
N SER A 177 12.61 -8.82 -4.57
CA SER A 177 11.96 -9.20 -5.83
C SER A 177 11.30 -10.59 -5.77
N LEU A 178 11.89 -11.52 -5.01
CA LEU A 178 11.30 -12.84 -4.77
C LEU A 178 10.09 -12.77 -3.81
N LEU A 179 10.16 -11.94 -2.76
CA LEU A 179 9.00 -11.64 -1.89
C LEU A 179 7.84 -11.01 -2.68
N ILE A 180 8.13 -10.17 -3.69
CA ILE A 180 7.11 -9.62 -4.61
C ILE A 180 6.35 -10.74 -5.31
N LYS A 181 7.07 -11.71 -5.88
CA LYS A 181 6.48 -12.85 -6.58
C LYS A 181 5.70 -13.75 -5.64
N MET A 182 6.22 -14.02 -4.45
CA MET A 182 5.53 -14.84 -3.45
C MET A 182 4.25 -14.19 -2.92
N ALA A 183 4.22 -12.86 -2.71
CA ALA A 183 3.03 -12.16 -2.26
C ALA A 183 1.86 -12.30 -3.26
N GLY A 184 2.14 -12.24 -4.56
CA GLY A 184 1.15 -12.50 -5.61
C GLY A 184 0.59 -13.93 -5.56
N ILE A 185 1.46 -14.93 -5.37
CA ILE A 185 1.07 -16.34 -5.22
C ILE A 185 0.22 -16.55 -3.96
N ILE A 186 0.61 -15.93 -2.84
CA ILE A 186 -0.11 -16.01 -1.57
C ILE A 186 -1.50 -15.39 -1.67
N MET A 187 -1.67 -14.29 -2.41
CA MET A 187 -2.98 -13.71 -2.67
C MET A 187 -3.90 -14.68 -3.43
N ILE A 188 -3.37 -15.33 -4.49
CA ILE A 188 -4.11 -16.33 -5.25
C ILE A 188 -4.48 -17.52 -4.36
N LEU A 189 -3.53 -18.04 -3.58
CA LEU A 189 -3.77 -19.12 -2.63
C LEU A 189 -4.78 -18.74 -1.56
N GLY A 190 -4.73 -17.52 -1.02
CA GLY A 190 -5.69 -17.02 -0.03
C GLY A 190 -7.11 -16.95 -0.59
N ILE A 191 -7.28 -16.47 -1.83
CA ILE A 191 -8.58 -16.50 -2.52
C ILE A 191 -9.06 -17.94 -2.68
N VAL A 192 -8.20 -18.84 -3.14
CA VAL A 192 -8.53 -20.26 -3.32
C VAL A 192 -8.91 -20.91 -1.99
N ILE A 193 -8.16 -20.70 -0.91
CA ILE A 193 -8.44 -21.23 0.43
C ILE A 193 -9.76 -20.68 0.97
N VAL A 194 -10.06 -19.39 0.79
CA VAL A 194 -11.33 -18.81 1.24
C VAL A 194 -12.52 -19.41 0.48
N GLN A 195 -12.37 -19.65 -0.82
CA GLN A 195 -13.41 -20.31 -1.60
C GLN A 195 -13.54 -21.80 -1.24
N LEU A 196 -12.43 -22.51 -1.07
CA LEU A 196 -12.44 -23.90 -0.60
C LEU A 196 -13.05 -24.01 0.80
N TYR A 197 -12.71 -23.13 1.74
CA TYR A 197 -13.32 -23.07 3.07
C TYR A 197 -14.83 -22.82 3.00
N ARG A 198 -15.30 -21.91 2.14
CA ARG A 198 -16.73 -21.68 1.92
C ARG A 198 -17.45 -22.91 1.37
N ILE A 199 -16.78 -23.69 0.53
CA ILE A 199 -17.32 -24.94 -0.03
C ILE A 199 -17.27 -26.08 1.01
N ASN A 200 -16.23 -26.13 1.85
CA ASN A 200 -16.00 -27.20 2.84
C ASN A 200 -16.75 -26.98 4.17
N LYS A 201 -17.30 -25.79 4.42
CA LYS A 201 -18.06 -25.49 5.64
C LYS A 201 -19.31 -26.37 5.81
N SER A 202 -19.77 -27.06 4.77
CA SER A 202 -20.88 -28.00 4.88
C SER A 202 -20.50 -29.41 5.40
N TRP A 203 -19.20 -29.75 5.52
CA TRP A 203 -18.74 -31.09 5.92
C TRP A 203 -17.85 -31.13 7.16
N ILE A 204 -17.39 -29.99 7.68
CA ILE A 204 -16.51 -29.97 8.86
C ILE A 204 -17.36 -30.02 10.14
N ASP A 205 -17.48 -31.21 10.70
CA ASP A 205 -18.02 -31.44 12.04
C ASP A 205 -17.20 -30.70 13.09
N LYS A 206 -17.89 -30.00 13.99
CA LYS A 206 -17.29 -29.09 14.99
C LYS A 206 -16.53 -29.82 16.10
N ASP A 207 -16.71 -31.13 16.23
CA ASP A 207 -16.20 -31.91 17.36
C ASP A 207 -14.76 -32.43 17.17
N SER A 208 -14.21 -32.41 15.96
CA SER A 208 -12.85 -32.94 15.70
C SER A 208 -11.71 -31.95 16.02
N ILE A 209 -12.02 -30.72 16.44
CA ILE A 209 -11.01 -29.66 16.65
C ILE A 209 -10.50 -29.66 18.10
N ASN A 210 -11.29 -30.17 19.05
CA ASN A 210 -10.96 -30.08 20.48
C ASN A 210 -9.83 -31.01 20.96
N ASP A 211 -9.62 -32.15 20.32
CA ASP A 211 -8.64 -33.14 20.81
C ASP A 211 -7.19 -32.89 20.39
N SER A 212 -6.96 -31.99 19.41
CA SER A 212 -5.60 -31.71 18.94
C SER A 212 -4.87 -30.65 19.77
N ILE A 213 -5.57 -29.84 20.57
CA ILE A 213 -5.06 -28.58 21.15
C ILE A 213 -4.07 -28.79 22.32
N ASN A 214 -4.06 -29.97 22.97
CA ASN A 214 -3.30 -30.18 24.20
C ASN A 214 -1.81 -30.56 24.02
N GLY A 215 -1.30 -30.70 22.79
CA GLY A 215 0.12 -30.98 22.50
C GLY A 215 0.97 -29.78 22.05
N LEU A 216 0.41 -28.57 22.04
CA LEU A 216 0.77 -27.47 21.12
C LEU A 216 1.65 -26.32 21.70
N GLY A 217 2.62 -26.61 22.57
CA GLY A 217 3.52 -25.57 23.10
C GLY A 217 4.42 -24.90 22.04
N LEU A 218 5.00 -25.69 21.13
CA LEU A 218 5.88 -25.23 20.04
C LEU A 218 5.13 -24.70 18.81
N SER A 219 3.95 -25.24 18.56
CA SER A 219 3.11 -24.89 17.40
C SER A 219 2.37 -23.57 17.58
N THR A 220 2.00 -23.18 18.81
CA THR A 220 1.34 -21.88 19.05
C THR A 220 2.27 -20.73 18.69
N THR A 221 3.54 -20.80 19.08
CA THR A 221 4.57 -19.82 18.70
C THR A 221 4.80 -19.78 17.20
N LEU A 222 4.86 -20.95 16.54
CA LEU A 222 4.98 -21.03 15.08
C LEU A 222 3.76 -20.43 14.36
N ILE A 223 2.55 -20.67 14.87
CA ILE A 223 1.29 -20.10 14.33
C ILE A 223 1.30 -18.58 14.47
N VAL A 224 1.74 -18.03 15.62
CA VAL A 224 1.85 -16.58 15.84
C VAL A 224 2.87 -15.96 14.88
N ILE A 225 4.05 -16.57 14.73
CA ILE A 225 5.09 -16.10 13.79
C ILE A 225 4.57 -16.16 12.35
N ALA A 226 3.94 -17.27 11.95
CA ALA A 226 3.37 -17.42 10.62
C ALA A 226 2.27 -16.39 10.35
N GLY A 227 1.40 -16.13 11.34
CA GLY A 227 0.36 -15.10 11.27
C GLY A 227 0.94 -13.70 11.11
N ALA A 228 1.99 -13.36 11.85
CA ALA A 228 2.67 -12.07 11.74
C ALA A 228 3.31 -11.88 10.34
N VAL A 229 4.00 -12.89 9.83
CA VAL A 229 4.57 -12.87 8.47
C VAL A 229 3.48 -12.73 7.42
N PHE A 230 2.37 -13.46 7.57
CA PHE A 230 1.24 -13.40 6.65
C PHE A 230 0.59 -12.01 6.63
N MET A 231 0.46 -11.36 7.79
CA MET A 231 -0.04 -9.98 7.90
C MET A 231 0.89 -8.97 7.24
N ILE A 232 2.21 -9.16 7.33
CA ILE A 232 3.17 -8.32 6.60
C ILE A 232 3.03 -8.52 5.08
N ILE A 233 2.79 -9.75 4.62
CA ILE A 233 2.60 -10.03 3.19
C ILE A 233 1.28 -9.39 2.70
N ILE A 234 0.21 -9.50 3.49
CA ILE A 234 -1.08 -8.86 3.18
C ILE A 234 -0.94 -7.35 3.10
N SER A 235 -0.20 -6.71 4.02
CA SER A 235 -0.02 -5.25 3.91
C SER A 235 0.75 -4.85 2.68
N LEU A 236 1.56 -5.69 2.05
CA LEU A 236 2.24 -5.34 0.80
C LEU A 236 1.33 -5.39 -0.45
N ILE A 237 0.13 -5.97 -0.35
CA ILE A 237 -0.83 -6.09 -1.46
C ILE A 237 -1.13 -4.76 -2.18
N PRO A 238 -1.44 -3.64 -1.48
CA PRO A 238 -1.64 -2.33 -2.11
C PRO A 238 -0.48 -1.91 -3.02
N THR A 239 0.75 -2.25 -2.63
CA THR A 239 1.94 -1.93 -3.43
C THR A 239 1.94 -2.75 -4.70
N TYR A 240 1.68 -4.05 -4.64
CA TYR A 240 1.72 -4.87 -5.85
C TYR A 240 0.58 -4.60 -6.83
N ILE A 241 -0.62 -4.25 -6.34
CA ILE A 241 -1.78 -4.00 -7.20
C ILE A 241 -1.76 -2.57 -7.76
N SER A 242 -1.50 -1.59 -6.88
CA SER A 242 -1.80 -0.18 -7.18
C SER A 242 -0.55 0.68 -7.41
N PHE A 243 0.64 0.22 -7.00
CA PHE A 243 1.84 1.02 -7.21
C PHE A 243 2.23 1.01 -8.70
N LYS A 244 2.35 2.20 -9.29
CA LYS A 244 2.69 2.38 -10.71
C LYS A 244 4.06 3.02 -10.85
N ALA A 245 5.08 2.16 -10.84
CA ALA A 245 6.49 2.57 -10.97
C ALA A 245 6.76 3.28 -12.30
N ASP A 246 6.12 2.82 -13.38
CA ASP A 246 6.16 3.42 -14.72
C ASP A 246 5.68 4.87 -14.70
N LEU A 247 4.49 5.12 -14.14
CA LEU A 247 3.92 6.46 -14.05
C LEU A 247 4.77 7.38 -13.16
N ARG A 248 5.33 6.88 -12.06
CA ARG A 248 6.24 7.65 -11.20
C ARG A 248 7.52 8.10 -11.92
N ILE A 249 8.18 7.19 -12.64
CA ILE A 249 9.41 7.51 -13.36
C ILE A 249 9.12 8.45 -14.53
N GLN A 250 8.06 8.17 -15.30
CA GLN A 250 7.63 9.05 -16.40
C GLN A 250 7.29 10.44 -15.90
N ASN A 251 6.51 10.56 -14.83
CA ASN A 251 6.20 11.85 -14.21
C ASN A 251 7.45 12.63 -13.80
N LYS A 252 8.45 11.95 -13.20
CA LYS A 252 9.73 12.58 -12.84
C LYS A 252 10.50 13.08 -14.06
N LEU A 253 10.57 12.28 -15.12
CA LEU A 253 11.26 12.65 -16.37
C LEU A 253 10.55 13.79 -17.10
N VAL A 254 9.22 13.75 -17.18
CA VAL A 254 8.40 14.82 -17.78
C VAL A 254 8.54 16.12 -17.00
N THR A 255 8.60 16.05 -15.67
CA THR A 255 8.82 17.25 -14.83
C THR A 255 10.24 17.80 -15.02
N LYS A 256 11.25 16.91 -15.06
CA LYS A 256 12.66 17.26 -15.28
C LYS A 256 12.88 17.97 -16.63
N TYR A 257 12.32 17.42 -17.71
CA TYR A 257 12.47 17.90 -19.09
C TYR A 257 11.23 18.63 -19.60
N SER A 258 10.55 19.36 -18.70
CA SER A 258 9.25 19.96 -19.00
C SER A 258 9.30 20.97 -20.14
N LYS A 259 10.40 21.70 -20.32
CA LYS A 259 10.55 22.69 -21.40
C LYS A 259 10.74 22.00 -22.75
N GLU A 260 11.63 21.03 -22.79
CA GLU A 260 12.00 20.27 -23.99
C GLU A 260 10.81 19.46 -24.51
N PHE A 261 10.03 18.85 -23.61
CA PHE A 261 8.78 18.18 -23.99
C PHE A 261 7.70 19.16 -24.47
N ARG A 262 7.61 20.37 -23.90
CA ARG A 262 6.65 21.38 -24.36
C ARG A 262 6.96 21.86 -25.77
N GLU A 263 8.22 22.13 -26.06
CA GLU A 263 8.70 22.55 -27.38
C GLU A 263 8.47 21.45 -28.43
N MET A 264 8.82 20.21 -28.13
CA MET A 264 8.69 19.09 -29.08
C MET A 264 7.24 18.69 -29.37
N TYR A 265 6.33 18.79 -28.39
CA TYR A 265 4.94 18.38 -28.57
C TYR A 265 3.96 19.53 -28.85
N GLY A 266 4.46 20.76 -28.92
CA GLY A 266 3.65 21.95 -29.22
C GLY A 266 2.68 22.34 -28.09
N TYR A 267 3.01 21.99 -26.84
CA TYR A 267 2.23 22.40 -25.67
C TYR A 267 2.51 23.87 -25.34
N TYR A 268 1.86 24.79 -26.05
CA TYR A 268 1.98 26.23 -25.85
C TYR A 268 0.87 26.77 -24.93
N LYS A 269 1.03 26.55 -23.63
CA LYS A 269 0.60 27.36 -22.47
C LYS A 269 0.74 26.54 -21.20
N GLU A 270 0.86 27.21 -20.06
CA GLU A 270 0.92 26.61 -18.73
C GLU A 270 -0.39 25.88 -18.36
N GLU A 271 -0.64 24.73 -18.98
CA GLU A 271 -1.57 23.69 -18.52
C GLU A 271 -0.85 22.63 -17.69
#